data_AF-A0A8T7KYH0-F1
#
_entry.id   AF-A0A8T7KYH0-F1
#
_cell.length_a   1.000
_cell.length_b   1.000
_cell.length_c   1.000
_cell.angle_alpha   90.00
_cell.angle_beta   90.00
_cell.angle_gamma   90.00
#
_symmetry.space_group_name_H-M   'P 1'
#
loop_
_entity.id
_entity.type
_entity.pdbx_description
1 polymer ?
#
loop_
_entity_poly.entity_id
_entity_poly.type
_entity_poly.pdbx_seq_one_letter_code
_entity_poly.pdbx_strand_id
1 'polypeptide(L)'
;MMTCRECQKQLIAYIHGELSPHQRRRLAYHLDDCRTCYGIYRRERDLDRELRLNMPLIGQGGLPKDRLWVSIQADLNRPRRRPALYQARYGLAVVMAALALLFPWVMGRQEMALAAPPTQPAPLLGMQSADATKPVPGGTAIALSVTANDNAPTPEARPRHAPAPDATAAP
;
A
#
# COMPACT_ATOMS: atom_id res chain seq x y z
N MET A 1 -32.52 -28.71 -32.25
CA MET A 1 -32.24 -28.51 -30.80
C MET A 1 -31.06 -27.54 -30.64
N MET A 2 -30.95 -26.83 -29.52
CA MET A 2 -29.85 -25.90 -29.22
C MET A 2 -28.82 -26.61 -28.32
N THR A 3 -27.53 -26.37 -28.51
CA THR A 3 -26.49 -26.96 -27.65
C THR A 3 -26.24 -26.08 -26.44
N CYS A 4 -25.83 -26.66 -25.31
CA CYS A 4 -25.55 -25.91 -24.08
C CYS A 4 -24.46 -24.83 -24.30
N ARG A 5 -23.46 -25.13 -25.13
CA ARG A 5 -22.40 -24.17 -25.49
C ARG A 5 -22.95 -22.96 -26.21
N GLU A 6 -23.90 -23.15 -27.13
CA GLU A 6 -24.54 -22.04 -27.83
C GLU A 6 -25.45 -21.25 -26.89
N CYS A 7 -26.14 -21.93 -25.97
CA CYS A 7 -26.97 -21.27 -24.97
C CYS A 7 -26.12 -20.35 -24.09
N GLN A 8 -24.97 -20.82 -23.63
CA GLN A 8 -24.08 -20.06 -22.76
C GLN A 8 -23.54 -18.80 -23.43
N LYS A 9 -23.17 -18.87 -24.71
CA LYS A 9 -22.71 -17.70 -25.48
C LYS A 9 -23.78 -16.61 -25.62
N GLN A 10 -25.03 -17.02 -25.82
CA GLN A 10 -26.15 -16.10 -26.05
C GLN A 10 -26.86 -15.67 -24.75
N LEU A 11 -26.41 -16.17 -23.60
CA LEU A 11 -27.09 -15.96 -22.32
C LEU A 11 -27.10 -14.51 -21.87
N ILE A 12 -25.98 -13.81 -22.05
CA ILE A 12 -25.84 -12.39 -21.69
C ILE A 12 -26.76 -11.52 -22.57
N ALA A 13 -26.73 -11.75 -23.89
CA ALA A 13 -27.63 -11.07 -24.83
C ALA A 13 -29.11 -11.34 -24.51
N TYR A 14 -29.45 -12.53 -24.01
CA TYR A 14 -30.80 -12.84 -23.53
C TYR A 14 -31.20 -12.05 -22.29
N ILE A 15 -30.29 -11.91 -21.31
CA ILE A 15 -30.52 -11.18 -20.05
C ILE A 15 -30.78 -9.70 -20.30
N HIS A 16 -30.05 -9.10 -21.25
CA HIS A 16 -30.18 -7.69 -21.64
C HIS A 16 -31.24 -7.43 -22.72
N GLY A 17 -31.83 -8.49 -23.30
CA GLY A 17 -32.90 -8.35 -24.29
C GLY A 17 -32.43 -7.98 -25.70
N GLU A 18 -31.17 -8.28 -26.03
CA GLU A 18 -30.54 -7.96 -27.32
C GLU A 18 -30.77 -9.04 -28.40
N LEU A 19 -31.37 -10.18 -28.03
CA LEU A 19 -31.67 -11.26 -28.96
C LEU A 19 -32.92 -11.00 -29.79
N SER A 20 -32.89 -11.47 -31.04
CA SER A 20 -34.09 -11.52 -31.88
C SER A 20 -35.21 -12.35 -31.24
N PRO A 21 -36.50 -12.07 -31.51
CA PRO A 21 -37.63 -12.76 -30.88
C PRO A 21 -37.69 -14.27 -31.19
N HIS A 22 -37.10 -14.71 -32.30
CA HIS A 22 -36.99 -16.13 -32.64
C HIS A 22 -35.92 -16.83 -31.80
N GLN A 23 -34.73 -16.23 -31.67
CA GLN A 23 -33.65 -16.76 -30.83
C GLN A 23 -34.05 -16.78 -29.35
N ARG A 24 -34.73 -15.74 -28.89
CA ARG A 24 -35.23 -15.64 -27.51
C ARG A 24 -36.15 -16.81 -27.13
N ARG A 25 -37.10 -17.18 -28.01
CA ARG A 25 -37.98 -18.34 -27.80
C ARG A 25 -37.19 -19.64 -27.77
N ARG A 26 -36.26 -19.84 -28.71
CA ARG A 26 -35.43 -21.05 -28.77
C ARG A 26 -34.55 -21.24 -27.53
N LEU A 27 -34.00 -20.14 -27.00
CA LEU A 27 -33.21 -20.15 -25.76
C LEU A 27 -34.10 -20.43 -24.55
N ALA A 28 -35.29 -19.82 -24.47
CA ALA A 28 -36.24 -20.06 -23.38
C ALA A 28 -36.63 -21.55 -23.29
N TYR A 29 -36.97 -22.17 -24.42
CA TYR A 29 -37.24 -23.61 -24.46
C TYR A 29 -36.05 -24.47 -23.97
N HIS A 30 -34.82 -24.07 -24.28
CA HIS A 30 -33.64 -24.78 -23.80
C HIS A 30 -33.38 -24.57 -22.29
N LEU A 31 -33.68 -23.37 -21.76
CA LEU A 31 -33.58 -23.08 -20.33
C LEU A 31 -34.63 -23.85 -19.52
N ASP A 32 -35.81 -24.10 -20.09
CA ASP A 32 -36.86 -24.90 -19.44
C ASP A 32 -36.47 -26.38 -19.32
N ASP A 33 -35.71 -26.90 -20.30
CA ASP A 33 -35.31 -28.31 -20.37
C ASP A 33 -33.95 -28.58 -19.68
N CYS A 34 -32.99 -27.67 -19.79
CA CYS A 34 -31.64 -27.85 -19.27
C CYS A 34 -31.42 -27.15 -17.91
N ARG A 35 -31.46 -27.94 -16.83
CA ARG A 35 -31.20 -27.44 -15.45
C ARG A 35 -29.84 -26.77 -15.29
N THR A 36 -28.80 -27.22 -16.00
CA THR A 36 -27.45 -26.66 -15.91
C THR A 36 -27.43 -25.24 -16.45
N CYS A 37 -27.97 -25.01 -17.65
CA CYS A 37 -28.04 -23.68 -18.25
C CYS A 37 -28.96 -22.75 -17.45
N TYR A 38 -30.06 -23.27 -16.90
CA TYR A 38 -30.93 -22.53 -16.00
C TYR A 38 -30.22 -22.08 -14.71
N GLY A 39 -29.36 -22.92 -14.14
CA GLY A 39 -28.55 -22.57 -12.96
C GLY A 39 -27.59 -21.40 -13.24
N ILE A 40 -26.94 -21.40 -14.41
CA ILE A 40 -26.06 -20.31 -14.84
C ILE A 40 -26.88 -19.02 -15.04
N TYR A 41 -28.02 -19.12 -15.73
CA TYR A 41 -28.93 -17.99 -15.93
C TYR A 41 -29.34 -17.32 -14.62
N ARG A 42 -29.73 -18.13 -13.62
CA ARG A 42 -30.15 -17.63 -12.31
C ARG A 42 -29.01 -16.94 -11.58
N ARG A 43 -27.80 -17.51 -11.59
CA ARG A 43 -26.61 -16.91 -10.98
C ARG A 43 -26.30 -15.54 -11.57
N GLU A 44 -26.32 -15.41 -12.89
CA GLU A 44 -26.06 -14.12 -13.57
C GLU A 44 -27.15 -13.08 -13.25
N ARG A 45 -28.42 -13.48 -13.20
CA ARG A 45 -29.52 -12.58 -12.81
C ARG A 45 -29.40 -12.12 -11.36
N ASP A 46 -28.99 -13.00 -10.45
CA ASP A 46 -28.80 -12.65 -9.06
C ASP A 46 -27.61 -11.71 -8.89
N LEU A 47 -26.51 -11.90 -9.64
CA LEU A 47 -25.40 -10.94 -9.71
C LEU A 47 -25.83 -9.58 -10.26
N ASP A 48 -26.57 -9.51 -11.37
CA ASP A 48 -27.11 -8.26 -11.92
C ASP A 48 -28.02 -7.55 -10.90
N ARG A 49 -28.83 -8.31 -10.15
CA ARG A 49 -29.67 -7.76 -9.08
C ARG A 49 -28.83 -7.23 -7.93
N GLU A 50 -27.85 -7.99 -7.46
CA GLU A 50 -26.96 -7.59 -6.37
C GLU A 50 -26.16 -6.34 -6.75
N LEU A 51 -25.66 -6.28 -7.99
CA LEU A 51 -24.98 -5.11 -8.51
C LEU A 51 -25.91 -3.88 -8.52
N ARG A 52 -27.16 -4.03 -8.96
CA ARG A 52 -28.15 -2.93 -8.94
C ARG A 52 -28.51 -2.46 -7.54
N LEU A 53 -28.49 -3.36 -6.56
CA LEU A 53 -28.80 -3.03 -5.16
C LEU A 53 -27.61 -2.40 -4.43
N ASN A 54 -26.41 -2.91 -4.66
CA ASN A 54 -25.19 -2.51 -3.95
C ASN A 54 -24.42 -1.39 -4.66
N MET A 55 -24.63 -1.17 -5.95
CA MET A 55 -24.07 -0.01 -6.63
C MET A 55 -24.82 1.21 -6.10
N PRO A 56 -24.14 2.17 -5.43
CA PRO A 56 -24.78 3.43 -5.10
C PRO A 56 -25.34 3.98 -6.41
N LEU A 57 -26.55 4.56 -6.34
CA LEU A 57 -27.22 5.23 -7.43
C LEU A 57 -26.36 6.41 -7.92
N ILE A 58 -25.22 6.13 -8.58
CA ILE A 58 -24.33 7.11 -9.18
C ILE A 58 -25.16 7.75 -10.29
N GLY A 59 -25.76 8.90 -9.97
CA GLY A 59 -26.61 9.67 -10.88
C GLY A 59 -28.11 9.42 -10.82
N GLN A 60 -28.65 8.56 -9.95
CA GLN A 60 -30.12 8.43 -9.80
C GLN A 60 -30.68 9.13 -8.54
N GLY A 61 -29.84 9.43 -7.54
CA GLY A 61 -30.26 10.16 -6.31
C GLY A 61 -29.54 11.49 -6.05
N GLY A 62 -28.60 11.89 -6.92
CA GLY A 62 -27.65 12.96 -6.65
C GLY A 62 -27.86 14.18 -7.52
N LEU A 63 -28.74 15.10 -7.09
CA LEU A 63 -28.99 16.42 -7.69
C LEU A 63 -29.42 16.39 -9.18
N PRO A 64 -30.21 17.37 -9.65
CA PRO A 64 -30.45 17.52 -11.09
C PRO A 64 -29.10 17.60 -11.82
N LYS A 65 -28.92 16.87 -12.93
CA LYS A 65 -27.71 16.94 -13.76
C LYS A 65 -27.35 18.39 -14.11
N ASP A 66 -28.38 19.22 -14.28
CA ASP A 66 -28.27 20.66 -14.51
C ASP A 66 -27.55 21.39 -13.36
N ARG A 67 -27.82 21.03 -12.10
CA ARG A 67 -27.12 21.63 -10.95
C ARG A 67 -25.65 21.21 -10.89
N LEU A 68 -25.38 19.96 -11.23
CA LEU A 68 -24.02 19.45 -11.28
C LEU A 68 -23.23 20.17 -12.39
N TRP A 69 -23.85 20.34 -13.57
CA TRP A 69 -23.27 21.11 -14.67
C TRP A 69 -23.04 22.58 -14.30
N VAL A 70 -24.00 23.23 -13.64
CA VAL A 70 -23.85 24.61 -13.16
C VAL A 70 -22.69 24.72 -12.16
N SER A 71 -22.52 23.75 -11.27
CA SER A 71 -21.39 23.77 -10.32
C SER A 71 -20.04 23.60 -11.01
N ILE A 72 -19.95 22.73 -12.02
CA ILE A 72 -18.73 22.55 -12.82
C ILE A 72 -18.41 23.84 -13.59
N GLN A 73 -19.42 24.44 -14.22
CA GLN A 73 -19.24 25.67 -14.98
C GLN A 73 -18.85 26.84 -14.07
N ALA A 74 -19.39 26.89 -12.85
CA ALA A 74 -18.98 27.88 -11.84
C ALA A 74 -17.53 27.67 -11.39
N ASP A 75 -17.07 26.43 -11.25
CA ASP A 75 -15.70 26.13 -10.84
C ASP A 75 -14.68 26.40 -11.98
N LEU A 76 -15.03 26.05 -13.21
CA LEU A 76 -14.23 26.35 -14.42
C LEU A 76 -14.08 27.86 -14.64
N ASN A 77 -15.15 28.63 -14.38
CA ASN A 77 -15.13 30.08 -14.51
C ASN A 77 -14.54 30.79 -13.29
N ARG A 78 -14.13 30.07 -12.25
CA ARG A 78 -13.59 30.69 -11.05
C ARG A 78 -12.21 31.27 -11.37
N PRO A 79 -12.02 32.60 -11.36
CA PRO A 79 -10.70 33.17 -11.57
C PRO A 79 -9.79 32.64 -10.45
N ARG A 80 -8.70 31.96 -10.82
CA ARG A 80 -7.65 31.58 -9.87
C ARG A 80 -7.20 32.85 -9.17
N ARG A 81 -7.62 33.02 -7.91
CA ARG A 81 -7.18 34.14 -7.08
C ARG A 81 -5.66 34.02 -7.00
N ARG A 82 -4.96 34.88 -7.74
CA ARG A 82 -3.52 35.03 -7.54
C ARG A 82 -3.36 35.40 -6.07
N PRO A 83 -2.57 34.65 -5.28
CA PRO A 83 -2.31 35.05 -3.91
C PRO A 83 -1.81 36.48 -3.96
N ALA A 84 -2.47 37.37 -3.20
CA ALA A 84 -2.12 38.77 -3.21
C ALA A 84 -0.63 38.88 -2.84
N LEU A 85 0.18 39.47 -3.72
CA LEU A 85 1.63 39.60 -3.56
C LEU A 85 2.04 40.18 -2.19
N TYR A 86 1.13 40.90 -1.53
CA TYR A 86 1.29 41.39 -0.16
C TYR A 86 1.41 40.26 0.89
N GLN A 87 0.68 39.15 0.76
CA GLN A 87 0.80 38.01 1.68
C GLN A 87 2.16 37.31 1.57
N ALA A 88 2.78 37.32 0.38
CA ALA A 88 4.11 36.75 0.19
C ALA A 88 5.21 37.54 0.95
N ARG A 89 5.06 38.87 1.07
CA ARG A 89 6.02 39.72 1.80
C ARG A 89 5.99 39.44 3.31
N TYR A 90 4.80 39.30 3.89
CA TYR A 90 4.66 38.94 5.30
C TYR A 90 5.03 37.48 5.56
N GLY A 91 4.74 36.57 4.62
CA GLY A 91 5.18 35.17 4.71
C GLY A 91 6.70 35.04 4.78
N LEU A 92 7.43 35.77 3.93
CA LEU A 92 8.89 35.78 3.96
C LEU A 92 9.44 36.39 5.26
N ALA A 93 8.82 37.45 5.77
CA ALA A 93 9.20 38.04 7.05
C ALA A 93 9.02 37.07 8.22
N VAL A 94 7.90 36.32 8.27
CA VAL A 94 7.64 35.30 9.31
C VAL A 94 8.64 34.14 9.22
N VAL A 95 8.95 33.66 8.01
CA VAL A 95 9.95 32.59 7.82
C VAL A 95 11.33 33.05 8.28
N MET A 96 11.75 34.27 7.91
CA MET A 96 13.03 34.83 8.34
C MET A 96 13.09 35.00 9.86
N ALA A 97 12.02 35.49 10.48
CA ALA A 97 11.94 35.62 11.93
C ALA A 97 12.01 34.25 12.64
N ALA A 98 11.29 33.24 12.13
CA ALA A 98 11.36 31.88 12.66
C ALA A 98 12.76 31.28 12.53
N LEU A 99 13.44 31.48 11.39
CA LEU A 99 14.82 31.03 11.19
C LEU A 99 15.77 31.70 12.19
N ALA A 100 15.67 33.02 12.36
CA ALA A 100 16.51 33.77 13.28
C ALA A 100 16.32 33.31 14.74
N LEU A 101 15.11 32.90 15.12
CA LEU A 101 14.79 32.43 16.47
C LEU A 101 15.26 30.99 16.71
N LEU A 102 15.25 30.14 15.67
CA LEU A 102 15.68 28.75 15.75
C LEU A 102 17.20 28.57 15.57
N PHE A 103 17.87 29.50 14.88
CA PHE A 103 19.31 29.43 14.57
C PHE A 103 20.22 29.26 15.81
N PRO A 104 20.02 30.00 16.93
CA PRO A 104 20.85 29.84 18.13
C PRO A 104 20.71 28.46 18.76
N TRP A 105 19.53 27.84 18.66
CA TRP A 105 19.26 26.51 19.20
C TRP A 105 19.96 25.40 18.43
N VAL A 106 20.13 25.57 17.12
CA VAL A 106 20.83 24.61 16.25
C VAL A 106 22.34 24.72 16.45
N MET A 107 22.90 25.94 16.52
CA MET A 107 24.34 26.12 16.73
C MET A 107 24.79 25.88 18.17
N GLY A 108 24.00 26.26 19.18
CA GLY A 108 24.37 26.14 20.60
C GLY A 108 24.53 24.69 21.10
N ARG A 109 24.13 23.69 20.31
CA ARG A 109 24.31 22.26 20.64
C ARG A 109 25.65 21.68 20.19
N GLN A 110 26.42 22.39 19.36
CA GLN A 110 27.67 21.84 18.79
C GLN A 110 28.88 21.99 19.72
N GLU A 111 28.83 22.84 20.75
CA GLU A 111 29.99 23.08 21.64
C GLU A 111 30.13 22.09 22.81
N MET A 112 29.21 21.13 22.97
CA MET A 112 29.23 20.18 24.11
C MET A 112 30.02 18.88 23.83
N ALA A 113 30.74 18.76 22.71
CA ALA A 113 31.36 17.51 22.26
C ALA A 113 32.91 17.45 22.38
N LEU A 114 33.54 18.22 23.27
CA LEU A 114 35.01 18.25 23.43
C LEU A 114 35.53 17.97 24.85
N ALA A 115 34.73 17.37 25.73
CA ALA A 115 35.25 16.80 26.97
C ALA A 115 35.86 15.42 26.71
N ALA A 116 37.13 15.37 26.32
CA ALA A 116 37.91 14.14 26.35
C ALA A 116 38.02 13.65 27.83
N PRO A 117 37.62 12.41 28.15
CA PRO A 117 37.70 11.90 29.53
C PRO A 117 39.16 11.70 29.95
N PRO A 118 39.50 11.90 31.25
CA PRO A 118 40.87 11.73 31.73
C PRO A 118 41.31 10.27 31.59
N THR A 119 42.48 10.07 30.97
CA THR A 119 43.14 8.78 30.84
C THR A 119 43.58 8.26 32.20
N GLN A 120 43.03 7.12 32.59
CA GLN A 120 43.43 6.39 33.80
C GLN A 120 44.77 5.66 33.52
N PRO A 121 45.80 5.74 34.39
CA PRO A 121 47.05 5.03 34.16
C PRO A 121 46.83 3.52 34.35
N ALA A 122 47.30 2.73 33.39
CA ALA A 122 47.23 1.27 33.43
C ALA A 122 48.02 0.72 34.64
N PRO A 123 47.46 -0.23 35.41
CA PRO A 123 48.16 -0.81 36.54
C PRO A 123 49.34 -1.66 36.08
N LEU A 124 50.54 -1.32 36.57
CA LEU A 124 51.74 -2.14 36.53
C LEU A 124 51.50 -3.41 37.35
N LEU A 125 51.24 -4.54 36.69
CA LEU A 125 51.34 -5.86 37.29
C LEU A 125 52.83 -6.19 37.50
N GLY A 126 53.34 -5.77 38.65
CA GLY A 126 54.64 -6.18 39.16
C GLY A 126 54.65 -7.67 39.51
N MET A 127 55.69 -8.35 39.05
CA MET A 127 56.09 -9.69 39.49
C MET A 127 56.18 -9.78 41.02
N GLN A 128 55.46 -10.73 41.62
CA GLN A 128 55.89 -11.50 42.81
C GLN A 128 55.41 -12.95 42.59
N SER A 129 56.32 -13.84 42.16
CA SER A 129 56.99 -14.88 42.97
C SER A 129 56.01 -15.73 43.79
N ALA A 130 55.74 -16.96 43.35
CA ALA A 130 56.53 -18.18 43.59
C ALA A 130 56.13 -18.86 44.92
N ASP A 131 55.54 -20.04 44.75
CA ASP A 131 55.37 -21.13 45.70
C ASP A 131 54.52 -20.90 46.97
N ALA A 132 53.23 -21.25 46.86
CA ALA A 132 52.52 -21.97 47.92
C ALA A 132 51.60 -23.05 47.30
N THR A 133 52.15 -24.26 47.33
CA THR A 133 51.66 -25.62 47.06
C THR A 133 50.15 -25.89 47.27
N LYS A 134 49.46 -26.32 46.20
CA LYS A 134 48.80 -27.66 46.05
C LYS A 134 47.89 -27.70 44.80
N PRO A 135 48.05 -28.69 43.90
CA PRO A 135 47.25 -28.80 42.68
C PRO A 135 45.88 -29.44 42.96
N VAL A 136 44.81 -28.72 42.63
CA VAL A 136 43.47 -29.29 42.44
C VAL A 136 43.33 -29.67 40.96
N PRO A 137 42.89 -30.91 40.64
CA PRO A 137 42.92 -31.44 39.29
C PRO A 137 41.85 -30.78 38.40
N GLY A 138 42.26 -30.39 37.19
CA GLY A 138 41.36 -30.01 36.10
C GLY A 138 41.58 -28.63 35.50
N GLY A 139 42.84 -28.22 35.29
CA GLY A 139 43.14 -27.02 34.52
C GLY A 139 42.98 -27.24 33.02
N THR A 140 42.20 -26.38 32.36
CA THR A 140 42.66 -25.64 31.18
C THR A 140 41.93 -24.31 31.14
N ALA A 141 42.66 -23.26 31.49
CA ALA A 141 42.28 -21.90 31.18
C ALA A 141 42.42 -21.72 29.66
N ILE A 142 41.32 -21.39 28.98
CA ILE A 142 41.35 -20.79 27.65
C ILE A 142 40.43 -19.58 27.72
N ALA A 143 41.04 -18.40 27.65
CA ALA A 143 40.35 -17.14 27.44
C ALA A 143 39.84 -17.12 25.99
N LEU A 144 38.53 -16.97 25.79
CA LEU A 144 37.94 -16.79 24.47
C LEU A 144 37.27 -15.42 24.40
N SER A 145 37.94 -14.49 23.72
CA SER A 145 37.37 -13.24 23.23
C SER A 145 36.60 -13.49 21.94
N VAL A 146 35.28 -13.26 21.93
CA VAL A 146 34.51 -13.17 20.69
C VAL A 146 33.79 -11.83 20.65
N THR A 147 34.16 -11.09 19.61
CA THR A 147 33.67 -9.80 19.14
C THR A 147 32.16 -9.80 18.89
N ALA A 148 31.50 -8.70 19.28
CA ALA A 148 30.21 -8.33 18.73
C ALA A 148 30.27 -8.34 17.20
N ASN A 149 29.35 -9.04 16.56
CA ASN A 149 29.04 -8.83 15.16
C ASN A 149 27.52 -8.70 15.04
N ASP A 150 27.09 -7.53 14.59
CA ASP A 150 25.72 -7.18 14.25
C ASP A 150 25.14 -8.24 13.31
N ASN A 151 24.07 -8.90 13.73
CA ASN A 151 23.14 -9.60 12.84
C ASN A 151 21.83 -9.88 13.58
N ALA A 152 21.00 -8.83 13.68
CA ALA A 152 19.56 -9.00 13.77
C ALA A 152 18.93 -8.47 12.48
N PRO A 153 18.70 -9.30 11.44
CA PRO A 153 17.76 -8.96 10.40
C PRO A 153 16.34 -9.16 10.93
N THR A 154 15.69 -8.03 11.19
CA THR A 154 14.24 -7.88 11.34
C THR A 154 13.51 -8.61 10.19
N PRO A 155 12.45 -9.40 10.43
CA PRO A 155 11.72 -10.07 9.36
C PRO A 155 10.89 -9.05 8.57
N GLU A 156 11.31 -8.80 7.33
CA GLU A 156 10.63 -7.93 6.38
C GLU A 156 9.42 -8.64 5.77
N ALA A 157 8.27 -7.97 5.85
CA ALA A 157 6.98 -8.43 5.34
C ALA A 157 7.00 -8.50 3.81
N ARG A 158 6.74 -9.69 3.24
CA ARG A 158 6.51 -9.90 1.81
C ARG A 158 5.09 -9.47 1.41
N PRO A 159 4.91 -8.60 0.40
CA PRO A 159 3.67 -8.52 -0.36
C PRO A 159 3.66 -9.63 -1.43
N ARG A 160 2.59 -10.43 -1.45
CA ARG A 160 2.30 -11.38 -2.53
C ARG A 160 1.52 -10.69 -3.66
N HIS A 161 1.88 -11.07 -4.89
CA HIS A 161 1.12 -10.96 -6.16
C HIS A 161 1.34 -9.73 -7.05
N ALA A 162 2.17 -9.94 -8.08
CA ALA A 162 1.96 -9.44 -9.44
C ALA A 162 2.13 -10.63 -10.40
N PRO A 163 1.24 -10.86 -11.38
CA PRO A 163 1.47 -11.86 -12.42
C PRO A 163 2.46 -11.31 -13.46
N ALA A 164 3.50 -12.10 -13.78
CA ALA A 164 4.41 -11.84 -14.89
C ALA A 164 3.75 -12.22 -16.22
N PRO A 165 4.05 -11.50 -17.32
CA PRO A 165 3.62 -11.87 -18.66
C PRO A 165 4.50 -12.99 -19.22
N ASP A 166 3.90 -14.15 -19.50
CA ASP A 166 4.56 -15.22 -20.25
C ASP A 166 4.64 -14.86 -21.74
N ALA A 167 5.84 -15.03 -22.28
CA ALA A 167 6.15 -14.95 -23.69
C ALA A 167 5.58 -16.16 -24.45
N THR A 168 5.07 -15.94 -25.66
CA THR A 168 5.01 -16.98 -26.68
C THR A 168 5.56 -16.39 -27.98
N ALA A 169 6.68 -16.97 -28.41
CA ALA A 169 7.28 -16.76 -29.72
C ALA A 169 6.71 -17.75 -30.75
N ALA A 170 6.37 -17.25 -31.94
CA ALA A 170 6.36 -17.89 -33.26
C ALA A 170 5.83 -16.83 -34.26
N PRO A 171 6.37 -16.67 -35.48
CA PRO A 171 6.50 -17.71 -36.50
C PRO A 171 7.93 -18.19 -36.79
#